data_AF-A0A0L0W907-F1
#
_entry.id   AF-A0A0L0W907-F1
#
_cell.length_a   1.000
_cell.length_b   1.000
_cell.length_c   1.000
_cell.angle_alpha   90.00
_cell.angle_beta   90.00
_cell.angle_gamma   90.00
#
_symmetry.space_group_name_H-M   'P 1'
#
loop_
_entity.id
_entity.type
_entity.pdbx_description
1 polymer ?
#
loop_
_entity_poly.entity_id
_entity_poly.type
_entity_poly.pdbx_seq_one_letter_code
_entity_poly.pdbx_strand_id
1 'polypeptide(L)' 'MKKGDVKEMKGIIRTKQEELNCLLSGENVDKNEALKLSIELDELIYRYYCLIGE' A
#
# COMPACT_ATOMS: atom_id res chain seq x y z
N MET A 1 7.97 13.95 -15.22
CA MET A 1 7.72 14.00 -13.76
C MET A 1 9.03 13.83 -13.00
N LYS A 2 9.15 14.40 -11.79
CA LYS A 2 10.44 14.47 -11.07
C LYS A 2 10.63 13.20 -10.24
N LYS A 3 11.88 12.76 -10.03
CA LYS A 3 12.26 11.63 -9.15
C LYS A 3 11.63 11.65 -7.74
N GLY A 4 11.04 12.77 -7.30
CA GLY A 4 10.33 12.90 -6.02
C GLY A 4 9.04 12.07 -5.95
N ASP A 5 8.27 12.00 -7.04
CA ASP A 5 6.93 11.41 -7.06
C ASP A 5 6.97 9.88 -6.79
N VAL A 6 7.99 9.21 -7.34
CA VAL A 6 8.21 7.76 -7.15
C VAL A 6 8.64 7.44 -5.72
N LYS A 7 9.49 8.28 -5.12
CA LYS A 7 9.97 8.08 -3.75
C LYS A 7 8.84 8.29 -2.74
N GLU A 8 8.00 9.29 -2.97
CA GLU A 8 6.82 9.56 -2.14
C GLU A 8 5.83 8.39 -2.21
N MET A 9 5.52 7.90 -3.41
CA MET A 9 4.60 6.77 -3.59
C MET A 9 5.12 5.49 -2.93
N LYS A 10 6.43 5.22 -2.99
CA LYS A 10 7.06 4.11 -2.27
C LYS A 10 6.90 4.23 -0.75
N GLY A 11 6.97 5.45 -0.22
CA GLY A 11 6.72 5.73 1.19
C GLY A 11 5.28 5.41 1.59
N ILE A 12 4.32 5.87 0.79
CA ILE A 12 2.89 5.61 1.02
C ILE A 12 2.58 4.11 1.00
N ILE A 13 3.11 3.37 0.02
CA ILE A 13 2.96 1.91 -0.07
C ILE A 13 3.47 1.24 1.20
N ARG A 14 4.66 1.65 1.69
CA ARG A 14 5.25 1.08 2.89
C ARG A 14 4.39 1.32 4.13
N THR A 15 3.94 2.55 4.35
CA THR A 15 3.07 2.88 5.50
C THR A 15 1.80 2.03 5.47
N LYS A 16 1.18 1.88 4.30
CA LYS A 16 -0.05 1.10 4.16
C LYS A 16 0.16 -0.40 4.34
N GLN A 17 1.31 -0.91 3.93
CA GLN A 17 1.72 -2.28 4.20
C GLN A 17 1.94 -2.51 5.70
N GLU A 18 2.52 -1.56 6.41
CA GLU A 18 2.67 -1.59 7.87
C GLU A 18 1.30 -1.58 8.59
N GLU A 19 0.35 -0.73 8.15
CA GLU A 19 -1.02 -0.71 8.66
C GLU A 19 -1.73 -2.07 8.49
N LEU A 20 -1.66 -2.65 7.29
CA LEU A 20 -2.24 -3.97 7.02
C LEU A 20 -1.60 -5.06 7.90
N ASN A 21 -0.28 -5.05 8.04
CA ASN A 21 0.43 -6.01 8.89
C ASN A 21 0.03 -5.88 10.37
N CYS A 22 -0.09 -4.65 10.87
CA CYS A 22 -0.57 -4.39 12.23
C CYS A 22 -1.99 -4.95 12.42
N LEU A 23 -2.90 -4.71 11.48
CA LEU A 23 -4.27 -5.24 11.54
C LEU A 23 -4.28 -6.78 11.55
N LEU A 24 -3.48 -7.40 10.68
CA LEU A 24 -3.38 -8.86 10.57
C LEU A 24 -2.69 -9.52 11.77
N SER A 25 -1.88 -8.77 12.52
CA SER A 25 -1.21 -9.26 13.74
C SER A 25 -2.14 -9.32 14.96
N GLY A 26 -3.33 -8.71 14.88
CA GLY A 26 -4.31 -8.71 15.96
C GLY A 26 -4.99 -10.06 16.16
N GLU A 27 -5.36 -10.39 17.40
CA GLU A 27 -6.03 -11.64 17.75
C GLU A 27 -7.47 -11.73 17.18
N ASN A 28 -8.12 -10.58 16.98
CA ASN A 28 -9.43 -10.44 16.35
C ASN A 28 -9.33 -9.57 15.08
N VAL A 29 -8.82 -10.16 14.00
CA VAL A 29 -8.70 -9.48 12.70
C VAL A 29 -10.08 -9.17 12.12
N ASP A 30 -10.37 -7.89 11.87
CA ASP A 30 -11.48 -7.50 11.01
C ASP A 30 -11.13 -7.83 9.55
N LYS A 31 -11.73 -8.89 9.03
CA LYS A 31 -11.47 -9.38 7.67
C LYS A 31 -11.94 -8.41 6.59
N ASN A 32 -12.98 -7.62 6.84
CA ASN A 32 -13.48 -6.66 5.86
C ASN A 32 -12.52 -5.47 5.76
N GLU A 33 -12.02 -5.00 6.90
CA GLU A 33 -11.03 -3.94 6.93
C GLU A 33 -9.69 -4.39 6.34
N ALA A 34 -9.27 -5.64 6.62
CA ALA A 34 -8.08 -6.23 6.03
C ALA A 34 -8.20 -6.38 4.51
N LEU A 35 -9.37 -6.79 4.00
CA LEU A 35 -9.64 -6.88 2.57
C LEU A 35 -9.58 -5.51 1.91
N LYS A 36 -10.21 -4.49 2.52
CA LYS A 36 -10.19 -3.12 2.01
C LYS A 36 -8.77 -2.56 1.92
N LEU A 37 -7.97 -2.71 2.97
CA LEU A 37 -6.57 -2.29 2.99
C LEU A 37 -5.73 -3.04 1.96
N SER A 38 -5.99 -4.34 1.75
CA SER A 38 -5.30 -5.14 0.74
C SER A 38 -5.55 -4.64 -0.68
N ILE A 39 -6.80 -4.31 -1.01
CA ILE A 39 -7.16 -3.75 -2.33
C ILE A 39 -6.50 -2.39 -2.53
N GLU A 40 -6.58 -1.51 -1.53
CA GLU A 40 -5.99 -0.17 -1.63
C GLU A 40 -4.46 -0.22 -1.75
N LEU A 41 -3.80 -1.20 -1.11
CA LEU A 41 -2.36 -1.43 -1.24
C LEU A 41 -2.01 -1.90 -2.66
N ASP A 42 -2.78 -2.83 -3.21
CA ASP A 42 -2.55 -3.36 -4.56
C ASP A 42 -2.71 -2.27 -5.63
N GLU A 43 -3.72 -1.41 -5.49
CA GLU A 43 -3.89 -0.24 -6.38
C GLU A 43 -2.69 0.72 -6.32
N LEU A 44 -2.14 0.97 -5.14
CA LEU A 44 -0.96 1.84 -4.98
C LEU A 44 0.28 1.21 -5.61
N ILE A 45 0.47 -0.10 -5.44
CA ILE A 45 1.57 -0.86 -6.05
C ILE A 45 1.44 -0.80 -7.58
N TYR A 46 0.25 -1.02 -8.11
CA TYR A 46 -0.02 -0.90 -9.54
C TYR A 46 0.35 0.49 -10.08
N ARG A 47 -0.13 1.56 -9.43
CA ARG A 47 0.21 2.94 -9.81
C ARG A 47 1.71 3.19 -9.77
N TYR A 48 2.40 2.69 -8.75
CA TYR A 48 3.86 2.81 -8.64
C TYR A 48 4.59 2.14 -9.79
N TYR A 49 4.15 0.95 -10.22
CA TYR A 49 4.74 0.28 -11.38
C TYR A 49 4.41 0.99 -12.69
N CYS A 50 3.19 1.54 -12.85
CA CYS A 50 2.88 2.40 -14.00
C CYS A 50 3.79 3.62 -14.07
N LEU A 51 4.14 4.23 -12.93
CA LEU A 51 5.06 5.38 -12.88
C LEU A 51 6.52 5.04 -13.21
N ILE A 52 6.94 3.79 -13.04
CA ILE A 52 8.32 3.34 -13.30
C ILE A 52 8.45 2.75 -14.71
N GLY A 53 7.35 2.27 -15.28
CA GLY A 53 7.32 1.61 -16.60
C GLY A 53 7.31 2.53 -17.82
N GLU A 54 7.32 3.87 -17.64
CA GLU A 54 7.43 4.86 -18.72
C GLU A 54 8.84 5.48 -18.83
#